data_AF-A0A945AYE9-F1
#
_entry.id   AF-A0A945AYE9-F1
#
_cell.length_a   1.000
_cell.length_b   1.000
_cell.length_c   1.000
_cell.angle_alpha   90.00
_cell.angle_beta   90.00
_cell.angle_gamma   90.00
#
_symmetry.space_group_name_H-M   'P 1'
#
loop_
_entity.id
_entity.type
_entity.pdbx_description
1 polymer ?
#
loop_
_entity_poly.entity_id
_entity_poly.type
_entity_poly.pdbx_seq_one_letter_code
_entity_poly.pdbx_strand_id
1 'polypeptide(L)'
;RSARHIYVQAIDDNAGSTLASSSTVAIQKSLKKIYTGNKEAAKAVGADVANKLIEKSISSVVFDRGGFIFHGRVQALAEGAREAGLKF
;
A
#
# COMPACT_ATOMS: atom_id res chain seq x y z
N ARG A 1 -3.72 4.61 -8.55
CA ARG A 1 -3.71 3.30 -9.26
C ARG A 1 -3.58 3.56 -10.77
N SER A 2 -2.74 2.82 -11.50
CA SER A 2 -2.70 2.83 -12.98
C SER A 2 -3.08 1.46 -13.55
N ALA A 3 -3.12 1.32 -14.89
CA ALA A 3 -3.39 0.03 -15.52
C ALA A 3 -2.35 -1.03 -15.12
N ARG A 4 -1.06 -0.64 -15.12
CA ARG A 4 0.08 -1.51 -14.89
C ARG A 4 0.65 -1.50 -13.48
N HIS A 5 0.37 -0.48 -12.67
CA HIS A 5 1.04 -0.28 -11.39
C HIS A 5 0.08 0.19 -10.30
N ILE A 6 0.43 -0.12 -9.06
CA ILE A 6 -0.22 0.43 -7.88
C ILE A 6 0.80 1.13 -6.99
N TYR A 7 0.35 2.21 -6.37
CA TYR A 7 1.13 3.14 -5.57
C TYR A 7 0.34 3.45 -4.31
N VAL A 8 1.04 3.55 -3.20
CA VAL A 8 0.50 3.84 -1.87
C VAL A 8 1.42 4.82 -1.19
N GLN A 9 0.83 5.79 -0.52
CA GLN A 9 1.53 6.78 0.27
C GLN A 9 0.80 6.91 1.60
N ALA A 10 1.57 6.98 2.67
CA ALA A 10 1.11 7.35 3.98
C ALA A 10 1.58 8.78 4.23
N ILE A 11 0.61 9.67 4.40
CA ILE A 11 0.81 11.10 4.52
C ILE A 11 0.35 11.50 5.92
N ASP A 12 1.10 12.39 6.56
CA ASP A 12 0.64 13.10 7.75
C ASP A 12 -0.08 14.38 7.32
N ASP A 13 -1.38 14.47 7.57
CA ASP A 13 -2.19 15.63 7.21
C ASP A 13 -1.80 16.91 7.98
N ASN A 14 -1.21 16.77 9.18
CA ASN A 14 -0.80 17.93 9.97
C ASN A 14 0.51 18.52 9.49
N ALA A 15 1.48 17.66 9.16
CA ALA A 15 2.80 18.07 8.70
C ALA A 15 2.88 18.24 7.17
N GLY A 16 1.89 17.77 6.42
CA GLY A 16 1.89 17.74 4.96
C GLY A 16 3.05 16.90 4.39
N SER A 17 3.57 15.94 5.16
CA SER A 17 4.78 15.19 4.82
C SER A 17 4.48 13.71 4.58
N THR A 18 5.16 13.10 3.61
CA THR A 18 5.01 11.67 3.31
C THR A 18 5.84 10.86 4.29
N LEU A 19 5.18 10.17 5.21
CA LEU A 19 5.83 9.31 6.20
C LEU A 19 6.36 8.04 5.55
N ALA A 20 5.58 7.40 4.69
CA ALA A 20 6.01 6.19 4.00
C ALA A 20 5.41 6.15 2.60
N SER A 21 6.12 5.54 1.67
CA SER A 21 5.58 5.24 0.35
C SER A 21 6.00 3.86 -0.09
N SER A 22 5.12 3.22 -0.85
CA SER A 22 5.47 2.01 -1.57
C SER A 22 4.71 1.90 -2.88
N SER A 23 5.32 1.17 -3.80
CA SER A 23 4.76 0.95 -5.12
C SER A 23 5.29 -0.32 -5.74
N THR A 24 4.56 -0.83 -6.72
CA THR A 24 5.02 -1.98 -7.50
C THR A 24 6.30 -1.71 -8.29
N VAL A 25 6.65 -0.44 -8.54
CA VAL A 25 7.91 -0.04 -9.15
C VAL A 25 9.05 -0.15 -8.14
N ALA A 26 8.81 0.31 -6.90
CA ALA A 26 9.78 0.21 -5.82
C ALA A 26 10.05 -1.25 -5.41
N ILE A 27 9.01 -2.09 -5.41
CA ILE A 27 9.10 -3.51 -5.03
C ILE A 27 9.33 -4.42 -6.26
N GLN A 28 9.55 -3.85 -7.44
CA GLN A 28 9.62 -4.60 -8.71
C GLN A 28 10.72 -5.67 -8.71
N LYS A 29 11.84 -5.41 -8.04
CA LYS A 29 12.93 -6.39 -7.87
C LYS A 29 12.52 -7.57 -7.00
N SER A 30 11.72 -7.35 -5.96
CA SER A 30 11.24 -8.39 -5.04
C SER A 30 10.09 -9.21 -5.62
N LEU A 31 9.34 -8.64 -6.58
CA LEU A 31 8.19 -9.28 -7.23
C LEU A 31 8.56 -10.36 -8.27
N LYS A 32 9.84 -10.71 -8.48
CA LYS A 32 10.34 -11.83 -9.31
C LYS A 32 9.50 -12.12 -10.59
N LYS A 33 9.25 -11.10 -11.44
CA LYS A 33 8.48 -11.18 -12.71
C LYS A 33 6.95 -11.34 -12.59
N ILE A 34 6.35 -11.14 -11.43
CA ILE A 34 4.88 -11.08 -11.30
C ILE A 34 4.35 -9.79 -11.94
N TYR A 35 3.21 -9.89 -12.65
CA TYR A 35 2.57 -8.73 -13.28
C TYR A 35 2.25 -7.66 -12.24
N THR A 36 2.85 -6.48 -12.38
CA THR A 36 2.78 -5.38 -11.40
C THR A 36 1.40 -4.75 -11.25
N GLY A 37 0.44 -5.16 -12.10
CA GLY A 37 -0.93 -4.63 -12.09
C GLY A 37 -1.96 -5.59 -11.52
N ASN A 38 -1.60 -6.73 -10.92
CA ASN A 38 -2.53 -7.74 -10.41
C ASN A 38 -2.87 -7.55 -8.91
N LYS A 39 -3.78 -8.39 -8.39
CA LYS A 39 -4.19 -8.36 -6.97
C LYS A 39 -3.06 -8.78 -6.02
N GLU A 40 -2.23 -9.73 -6.44
CA GLU A 40 -1.09 -10.22 -5.65
C GLU A 40 -0.04 -9.13 -5.42
N ALA A 41 0.33 -8.41 -6.48
CA ALA A 41 1.23 -7.27 -6.37
C ALA A 41 0.65 -6.17 -5.48
N ALA A 42 -0.67 -5.95 -5.53
CA ALA A 42 -1.35 -5.00 -4.65
C ALA A 42 -1.28 -5.42 -3.18
N LYS A 43 -1.47 -6.71 -2.88
CA LYS A 43 -1.32 -7.27 -1.52
C LYS A 43 0.11 -7.11 -1.00
N ALA A 44 1.11 -7.41 -1.83
CA ALA A 44 2.51 -7.23 -1.47
C ALA A 44 2.87 -5.76 -1.17
N VAL A 45 2.34 -4.82 -1.95
CA VAL A 45 2.54 -3.38 -1.71
C VAL A 45 1.88 -2.93 -0.41
N GLY A 46 0.69 -3.45 -0.10
CA GLY A 46 0.00 -3.17 1.15
C GLY A 46 0.80 -3.63 2.38
N ALA A 47 1.33 -4.85 2.33
CA ALA A 47 2.16 -5.40 3.40
C ALA A 47 3.47 -4.60 3.59
N ASP A 48 4.13 -4.21 2.49
CA ASP A 48 5.37 -3.43 2.55
C ASP A 48 5.18 -2.04 3.17
N VAL A 49 4.09 -1.33 2.82
CA VAL A 49 3.76 -0.04 3.47
C VAL A 49 3.48 -0.22 4.95
N ALA A 50 2.72 -1.26 5.31
CA ALA A 50 2.37 -1.49 6.69
C ALA A 50 3.61 -1.77 7.55
N ASN A 51 4.54 -2.59 7.07
CA ASN A 51 5.81 -2.83 7.76
C ASN A 51 6.61 -1.53 7.97
N LYS A 52 6.73 -0.69 6.93
CA LYS A 52 7.40 0.62 7.03
C LYS A 52 6.73 1.57 8.03
N LEU A 53 5.41 1.51 8.16
CA LEU A 53 4.68 2.32 9.12
C LEU A 53 4.84 1.80 10.55
N ILE A 54 4.84 0.49 10.74
CA ILE A 54 5.08 -0.15 12.03
C ILE A 54 6.51 0.13 12.51
N GLU A 55 7.50 0.09 11.63
CA GLU A 55 8.88 0.51 11.94
C GLU A 55 8.94 1.98 12.41
N LYS A 56 8.05 2.82 11.88
CA LYS A 56 7.88 4.22 12.30
C LYS A 56 6.93 4.39 13.49
N SER A 57 6.55 3.30 14.16
CA SER A 57 5.64 3.27 15.31
C SER A 57 4.22 3.80 15.02
N ILE A 58 3.78 3.75 13.76
CA ILE A 58 2.45 4.16 13.32
C ILE A 58 1.59 2.92 13.14
N SER A 59 0.64 2.73 14.05
CA SER A 59 -0.25 1.55 14.08
C SER A 59 -1.67 1.84 13.60
N SER A 60 -2.10 3.10 13.64
CA SER A 60 -3.43 3.56 13.24
C SER A 60 -3.30 4.48 12.03
N VAL A 61 -3.99 4.17 10.94
CA VAL A 61 -4.10 5.06 9.77
C VAL A 61 -5.54 5.11 9.28
N VAL A 62 -5.82 6.03 8.37
CA VAL A 62 -7.09 6.06 7.63
C VAL A 62 -6.81 5.61 6.20
N PHE A 63 -7.62 4.67 5.71
CA PHE A 63 -7.48 4.21 4.34
C PHE A 63 -8.20 5.13 3.36
N ASP A 64 -7.44 5.94 2.63
CA ASP A 64 -7.96 6.73 1.52
C ASP A 64 -7.94 5.91 0.21
N ARG A 65 -9.13 5.75 -0.38
CA ARG A 65 -9.34 5.06 -1.65
C ARG A 65 -9.19 5.97 -2.88
N GLY A 66 -8.95 7.27 -2.71
CA GLY A 66 -8.67 8.21 -3.80
C GLY A 66 -9.73 8.20 -4.91
N GLY A 67 -11.00 8.02 -4.55
CA GLY A 67 -12.13 7.93 -5.49
C GLY A 67 -12.33 6.57 -6.17
N PHE A 68 -11.46 5.59 -5.98
CA PHE A 68 -11.65 4.24 -6.53
C PHE A 68 -12.69 3.45 -5.72
N ILE A 69 -13.36 2.51 -6.39
CA ILE A 69 -14.26 1.55 -5.75
C ILE A 69 -13.41 0.59 -4.91
N PHE A 70 -13.85 0.33 -3.66
CA PHE A 70 -13.21 -0.64 -2.78
C PHE A 70 -13.48 -2.06 -3.29
N HIS A 71 -12.72 -2.46 -4.30
CA HIS A 71 -12.85 -3.76 -4.94
C HIS A 71 -11.53 -4.18 -5.60
N GLY A 72 -11.36 -5.49 -5.77
CA GLY A 72 -10.27 -6.09 -6.52
C GLY A 72 -8.90 -5.70 -5.96
N ARG A 73 -8.17 -4.84 -6.68
CA ARG A 73 -6.80 -4.43 -6.32
C ARG A 73 -6.74 -3.51 -5.11
N VAL A 74 -7.73 -2.64 -4.96
CA VAL A 74 -7.79 -1.70 -3.81
C VAL A 74 -8.08 -2.48 -2.53
N GLN A 75 -9.01 -3.43 -2.61
CA GLN A 75 -9.32 -4.34 -1.51
C GLN A 75 -8.12 -5.22 -1.14
N ALA A 76 -7.47 -5.86 -2.12
CA ALA A 76 -6.32 -6.73 -1.87
C ALA A 76 -5.14 -6.00 -1.19
N LEU A 77 -4.95 -4.72 -1.52
CA LEU A 77 -3.96 -3.86 -0.88
C LEU A 77 -4.33 -3.55 0.57
N ALA A 78 -5.59 -3.21 0.82
CA ALA A 78 -6.09 -3.00 2.17
C ALA A 78 -5.96 -4.26 3.03
N GLU A 79 -6.32 -5.42 2.49
CA GLU A 79 -6.14 -6.72 3.17
C GLU A 79 -4.67 -6.98 3.48
N GLY A 80 -3.75 -6.75 2.54
CA GLY A 80 -2.31 -6.90 2.78
C GLY A 80 -1.77 -5.97 3.87
N ALA A 81 -2.26 -4.73 3.94
CA ALA A 81 -1.87 -3.80 4.99
C ALA A 81 -2.44 -4.18 6.36
N ARG A 82 -3.68 -4.70 6.42
CA ARG A 82 -4.30 -5.21 7.65
C ARG A 82 -3.60 -6.46 8.19
N GLU A 83 -3.27 -7.41 7.31
CA GLU A 83 -2.54 -8.63 7.69
C GLU A 83 -1.16 -8.32 8.28
N ALA A 84 -0.50 -7.28 7.79
CA ALA A 84 0.77 -6.82 8.32
C ALA A 84 0.66 -6.08 9.67
N GLY A 85 -0.57 -5.85 10.20
CA GLY A 85 -0.80 -5.32 11.54
C GLY A 85 -1.22 -3.85 11.59
N LEU A 86 -1.46 -3.22 10.44
CA LEU A 86 -1.97 -1.85 10.37
C LEU A 86 -3.47 -1.82 10.72
N LYS A 87 -3.87 -0.93 11.63
CA LYS A 87 -5.28 -0.76 12.03
C LYS A 87 -5.90 0.40 11.26
N PHE A 88 -6.93 0.09 10.46
CA PHE A 88 -7.75 1.04 9.71
C PHE A 88 -9.04 0.39 9.19
#